data_AF-A0A511D181-F1
#
_entry.id   AF-A0A511D181-F1
#
_cell.length_a   1.000
_cell.length_b   1.000
_cell.length_c   1.000
_cell.angle_alpha   90.00
_cell.angle_beta   90.00
_cell.angle_gamma   90.00
#
_symmetry.space_group_name_H-M   'P 1'
#
loop_
_entity.id
_entity.type
_entity.pdbx_description
1 polymer ?
#
loop_
_entity_poly.entity_id
_entity_poly.type
_entity_poly.pdbx_seq_one_letter_code
_entity_poly.pdbx_strand_id
1 'polypeptide(L)'
;MIRNFPIVDVSAWEVVNVEPIGRDRKLWLREPGAPKDSLSRERDWLYKPVVIPQHGHRQGEDWAEKIVSELGRLLGVPCAEVRLAVHDGEEGAISRNVISDGWSRVLGSELRGTVVPNYQEGRLNPRGRPKSEIPTLVATAHQALDLVGERDRRYWTGRLRDIEQDEIEDVVRSIPRLSEPTAKFIIGVLDIHRRRLLHDD
;
A
#
# COMPACT_ATOMS: atom_id res chain seq x y z
N MET A 1 12.10 14.48 -16.50
CA MET A 1 12.04 13.10 -17.06
C MET A 1 10.65 12.58 -16.77
N ILE A 2 9.90 12.17 -17.80
CA ILE A 2 8.53 11.67 -17.64
C ILE A 2 8.61 10.34 -16.86
N ARG A 3 8.01 10.28 -15.67
CA ARG A 3 7.83 9.00 -14.96
C ARG A 3 6.83 8.16 -15.76
N ASN A 4 7.12 6.87 -15.89
CA ASN A 4 6.22 5.90 -16.50
C ASN A 4 6.26 4.63 -15.67
N PHE A 5 5.10 4.05 -15.36
CA PHE A 5 5.01 2.80 -14.61
C PHE A 5 4.66 1.65 -15.55
N PRO A 6 5.66 0.90 -16.06
CA PRO A 6 5.39 -0.22 -16.95
C PRO A 6 4.60 -1.31 -16.23
N ILE A 7 3.76 -2.01 -16.99
CA ILE A 7 3.11 -3.25 -16.56
C ILE A 7 4.10 -4.38 -16.86
N VAL A 8 4.52 -5.10 -15.83
CA VAL A 8 5.46 -6.22 -15.95
C VAL A 8 4.68 -7.52 -16.21
N ASP A 9 5.03 -8.25 -17.26
CA ASP A 9 4.54 -9.61 -17.45
C ASP A 9 5.31 -10.55 -16.53
N VAL A 10 4.60 -11.14 -15.56
CA VAL A 10 5.15 -12.05 -14.56
C VAL A 10 4.72 -13.50 -14.79
N SER A 11 4.08 -13.81 -15.92
CA SER A 11 3.57 -15.16 -16.23
C SER A 11 4.67 -16.21 -16.31
N ALA A 12 5.90 -15.80 -16.67
CA ALA A 12 7.07 -16.68 -16.74
C ALA A 12 7.88 -16.75 -15.43
N TRP A 13 7.44 -16.06 -14.37
CA TRP A 13 8.15 -16.06 -13.08
C TRP A 13 7.89 -17.39 -12.34
N GLU A 14 8.87 -17.85 -11.57
CA GLU A 14 8.73 -19.08 -10.80
C GLU A 14 7.75 -18.86 -9.64
N VAL A 15 6.72 -19.70 -9.54
CA VAL A 15 5.81 -19.71 -8.39
C VAL A 15 6.50 -20.45 -7.24
N VAL A 16 7.01 -19.71 -6.26
CA VAL A 16 7.74 -20.27 -5.11
C VAL A 16 6.83 -20.62 -3.94
N ASN A 17 5.67 -19.97 -3.83
CA ASN A 17 4.64 -20.29 -2.84
C ASN A 17 3.26 -19.77 -3.29
N VAL A 18 2.19 -20.34 -2.76
CA VAL A 18 0.81 -19.91 -2.97
C VAL A 18 0.20 -19.61 -1.60
N GLU A 19 -0.33 -18.40 -1.39
CA GLU A 19 -1.05 -18.10 -0.15
C GLU A 19 -2.51 -18.57 -0.26
N PRO A 20 -2.96 -19.53 0.57
CA PRO A 20 -4.30 -20.10 0.45
C PRO A 20 -5.40 -19.23 1.10
N ILE A 21 -5.07 -18.11 1.74
CA ILE A 21 -5.99 -17.32 2.56
C ILE A 21 -6.51 -16.11 1.79
N GLY A 22 -7.76 -16.20 1.32
CA GLY A 22 -8.46 -15.11 0.62
C GLY A 22 -9.51 -15.65 -0.34
N ARG A 23 -10.37 -14.78 -0.88
CA ARG A 23 -11.26 -15.13 -2.00
C ARG A 23 -10.47 -15.30 -3.30
N ASP A 24 -9.30 -14.67 -3.40
CA ASP A 24 -8.46 -14.58 -4.60
C ASP A 24 -7.05 -15.15 -4.32
N ARG A 25 -6.50 -15.90 -5.29
CA ARG A 25 -5.20 -16.59 -5.17
C ARG A 25 -4.06 -15.57 -5.22
N LYS A 26 -3.32 -15.40 -4.13
CA LYS A 26 -2.05 -14.65 -4.14
C LYS A 26 -0.89 -15.61 -4.38
N LEU A 27 0.03 -15.20 -5.25
CA LEU A 27 1.19 -16.00 -5.64
C LEU A 27 2.46 -15.30 -5.16
N TRP A 28 3.36 -16.05 -4.53
CA TRP A 28 4.73 -15.61 -4.36
C TRP A 28 5.52 -16.02 -5.59
N LEU A 29 6.08 -15.04 -6.27
CA LEU A 29 6.77 -15.17 -7.54
C LEU A 29 8.24 -14.80 -7.41
N ARG A 30 9.09 -15.46 -8.18
CA ARG A 30 10.52 -15.18 -8.27
C ARG A 30 10.92 -14.88 -9.70
N GLU A 31 11.62 -13.76 -9.87
CA GLU A 31 12.07 -13.28 -11.18
C GLU A 31 13.04 -14.28 -11.84
N PRO A 32 12.93 -14.53 -13.16
CA PRO A 32 13.86 -15.39 -13.89
C PRO A 32 15.31 -14.95 -13.72
N GLY A 33 16.20 -15.90 -13.45
CA GLY A 33 17.63 -15.61 -13.27
C GLY A 33 17.99 -15.00 -11.91
N ALA A 34 17.03 -14.81 -11.00
CA ALA A 34 17.36 -14.52 -9.60
C ALA A 34 18.23 -15.65 -9.02
N PRO A 35 19.20 -15.33 -8.13
CA PRO A 35 20.00 -16.35 -7.47
C PRO A 35 19.09 -17.40 -6.83
N LYS A 36 19.32 -18.67 -7.18
CA LYS A 36 18.54 -19.80 -6.65
C LYS A 36 18.93 -20.17 -5.22
N ASP A 37 19.41 -19.22 -4.42
CA ASP A 37 19.57 -19.48 -3.00
C ASP A 37 18.18 -19.78 -2.44
N SER A 38 17.89 -21.06 -2.24
CA SER A 38 16.58 -21.56 -1.85
C SER A 38 16.21 -21.15 -0.42
N LEU A 39 17.16 -20.59 0.33
CA LEU A 39 16.92 -20.08 1.68
C LEU A 39 16.43 -18.64 1.68
N SER A 40 16.82 -17.84 0.68
CA SER A 40 16.49 -16.42 0.66
C SER A 40 15.15 -16.15 -0.01
N ARG A 41 14.32 -15.33 0.64
CA ARG A 41 13.02 -14.87 0.11
C ARG A 41 12.96 -13.36 -0.12
N GLU A 42 14.05 -12.63 0.12
CA GLU A 42 14.11 -11.16 0.01
C GLU A 42 13.92 -10.63 -1.42
N ARG A 43 14.04 -11.51 -2.42
CA ARG A 43 13.82 -11.22 -3.84
C ARG A 43 12.48 -11.74 -4.36
N ASP A 44 11.67 -12.35 -3.50
CA ASP A 44 10.34 -12.81 -3.88
C ASP A 44 9.36 -11.64 -3.93
N TRP A 45 8.33 -11.81 -4.73
CA TRP A 45 7.31 -10.82 -4.97
C TRP A 45 5.94 -11.43 -4.72
N LEU A 46 5.08 -10.74 -3.98
CA LEU A 46 3.70 -11.13 -3.80
C LEU A 46 2.85 -10.54 -4.93
N TYR A 47 2.40 -11.39 -5.85
CA TYR A 47 1.39 -11.05 -6.85
C TYR A 47 -0.01 -11.02 -6.23
N LYS A 48 -0.73 -9.94 -6.51
CA LYS A 48 -2.09 -9.68 -6.07
C LYS A 48 -2.93 -9.35 -7.30
N PRO A 49 -3.86 -10.23 -7.71
CA PRO A 49 -4.73 -9.95 -8.85
C PRO A 49 -5.73 -8.83 -8.52
N VAL A 50 -6.20 -8.14 -9.54
CA VAL A 50 -7.29 -7.18 -9.44
C VAL A 50 -8.58 -7.91 -9.09
N VAL A 51 -9.21 -7.52 -7.98
CA VAL A 51 -10.51 -8.06 -7.58
C VAL A 51 -11.62 -7.24 -8.24
N ILE A 52 -12.49 -7.92 -9.01
CA ILE A 52 -13.73 -7.34 -9.54
C ILE A 52 -14.91 -7.92 -8.73
N PRO A 53 -15.51 -7.14 -7.82
CA PRO A 53 -16.70 -7.58 -7.07
C PRO A 53 -17.87 -7.95 -7.99
N GLN A 54 -18.87 -8.63 -7.43
CA GLN A 54 -20.07 -9.10 -8.17
C GLN A 54 -20.81 -8.00 -8.94
N HIS A 55 -20.67 -6.74 -8.52
CA HIS A 55 -21.25 -5.58 -9.22
C HIS A 55 -20.49 -5.19 -10.50
N GLY A 56 -19.42 -5.91 -10.87
CA GLY A 56 -18.73 -5.82 -12.17
C GLY A 56 -17.73 -4.67 -12.30
N HIS A 57 -17.54 -3.85 -11.27
CA HIS A 57 -16.68 -2.67 -11.32
C HIS A 57 -15.34 -2.89 -10.59
N ARG A 58 -14.24 -2.78 -11.34
CA ARG A 58 -12.86 -2.69 -10.84
C ARG A 58 -12.75 -1.60 -9.76
N GLN A 59 -12.14 -1.93 -8.62
CA GLN A 59 -12.02 -1.01 -7.48
C GLN A 59 -10.72 -0.18 -7.48
N GLY A 60 -9.75 -0.53 -8.34
CA GLY A 60 -8.49 0.22 -8.48
C GLY A 60 -7.47 -0.03 -7.36
N GLU A 61 -7.52 -1.19 -6.70
CA GLU A 61 -6.63 -1.55 -5.59
C GLU A 61 -5.15 -1.58 -6.03
N ASP A 62 -4.86 -2.08 -7.22
CA ASP A 62 -3.52 -2.10 -7.83
C ASP A 62 -2.98 -0.69 -8.07
N TRP A 63 -3.82 0.23 -8.57
CA TRP A 63 -3.46 1.64 -8.74
C TRP A 63 -3.19 2.29 -7.40
N ALA A 64 -4.04 2.05 -6.40
CA ALA A 64 -3.85 2.57 -5.06
C ALA A 64 -2.55 2.05 -4.44
N GLU A 65 -2.26 0.74 -4.54
CA GLU A 65 -1.00 0.16 -4.05
C GLU A 65 0.22 0.81 -4.72
N LYS A 66 0.20 1.00 -6.04
CA LYS A 66 1.30 1.64 -6.76
C LYS A 66 1.46 3.10 -6.34
N ILE A 67 0.40 3.90 -6.36
CA ILE A 67 0.44 5.32 -5.98
C ILE A 67 0.96 5.48 -4.55
N VAL A 68 0.44 4.69 -3.60
CA VAL A 68 0.84 4.77 -2.18
C VAL A 68 2.30 4.35 -1.99
N SER A 69 2.79 3.32 -2.69
CA SER A 69 4.22 2.95 -2.65
C SER A 69 5.13 4.09 -3.12
N GLU A 70 4.73 4.79 -4.18
CA GLU A 70 5.51 5.92 -4.72
C GLU A 70 5.48 7.14 -3.80
N LEU A 71 4.29 7.51 -3.29
CA LEU A 71 4.14 8.61 -2.32
C LEU A 71 4.82 8.29 -0.98
N GLY A 72 4.79 7.03 -0.53
CA GLY A 72 5.51 6.56 0.65
C GLY A 72 7.01 6.79 0.51
N ARG A 73 7.58 6.50 -0.68
CA ARG A 73 8.99 6.80 -0.98
C ARG A 73 9.29 8.29 -0.94
N LEU A 74 8.41 9.14 -1.50
CA LEU A 74 8.55 10.60 -1.42
C LEU A 74 8.51 11.10 0.03
N LEU A 75 7.64 10.51 0.86
CA LEU A 75 7.59 10.79 2.30
C LEU A 75 8.82 10.28 3.07
N GLY A 76 9.59 9.35 2.50
CA GLY A 76 10.69 8.67 3.19
C GLY A 76 10.22 7.59 4.16
N VAL A 77 9.01 7.07 3.98
CA VAL A 77 8.50 5.93 4.74
C VAL A 77 9.02 4.65 4.10
N PRO A 78 9.67 3.74 4.85
CA PRO A 78 10.01 2.42 4.34
C PRO A 78 8.74 1.67 3.92
N CYS A 79 8.61 1.40 2.64
CA CYS A 79 7.49 0.66 2.09
C CYS A 79 7.99 -0.36 1.05
N ALA A 80 7.22 -1.43 0.85
CA ALA A 80 7.52 -2.39 -0.19
C ALA A 80 7.54 -1.70 -1.57
N GLU A 81 8.47 -2.11 -2.42
CA GLU A 81 8.44 -1.75 -3.83
C GLU A 81 7.22 -2.38 -4.48
N VAL A 82 6.42 -1.58 -5.19
CA VAL A 82 5.25 -2.06 -5.92
C VAL A 82 5.41 -1.79 -7.42
N ARG A 83 5.10 -2.80 -8.23
CA ARG A 83 5.01 -2.69 -9.69
C ARG A 83 3.64 -3.18 -10.14
N LEU A 84 3.11 -2.54 -11.19
CA LEU A 84 1.93 -3.07 -11.87
C LEU A 84 2.33 -4.29 -12.68
N ALA A 85 1.45 -5.30 -12.75
CA ALA A 85 1.79 -6.58 -13.31
C ALA A 85 0.63 -7.23 -14.06
N VAL A 86 0.96 -8.20 -14.91
CA VAL A 86 0.02 -9.13 -15.52
C VAL A 86 0.54 -10.56 -15.34
N HIS A 87 -0.33 -11.49 -14.94
CA HIS A 87 -0.02 -12.91 -14.81
C HIS A 87 -1.07 -13.74 -15.56
N ASP A 88 -0.66 -14.50 -16.58
CA ASP A 88 -1.55 -15.29 -17.44
C ASP A 88 -2.74 -14.48 -18.00
N GLY A 89 -2.50 -13.21 -18.34
CA GLY A 89 -3.51 -12.28 -18.84
C GLY A 89 -4.38 -11.60 -17.77
N GLU A 90 -4.23 -11.96 -16.49
CA GLU A 90 -4.90 -11.32 -15.36
C GLU A 90 -4.11 -10.10 -14.88
N GLU A 91 -4.76 -8.93 -14.74
CA GLU A 91 -4.14 -7.72 -14.22
C GLU A 91 -3.96 -7.78 -12.70
N GLY A 92 -2.90 -7.14 -12.20
CA GLY A 92 -2.65 -7.03 -10.77
C GLY A 92 -1.49 -6.09 -10.43
N ALA A 93 -0.98 -6.27 -9.22
CA ALA A 93 0.27 -5.67 -8.77
C ALA A 93 1.17 -6.73 -8.13
N ILE A 94 2.49 -6.53 -8.22
CA ILE A 94 3.47 -7.27 -7.45
C ILE A 94 4.08 -6.36 -6.39
N SER A 95 4.22 -6.89 -5.17
CA SER A 95 4.82 -6.20 -4.04
C SER A 95 6.05 -6.97 -3.55
N ARG A 96 7.20 -6.31 -3.50
CA ARG A 96 8.46 -6.95 -3.11
C ARG A 96 8.41 -7.38 -1.65
N ASN A 97 8.93 -8.57 -1.35
CA ASN A 97 9.06 -9.04 0.01
C ASN A 97 9.92 -8.08 0.84
N VAL A 98 9.41 -7.71 2.01
CA VAL A 98 10.11 -6.85 2.98
C VAL A 98 10.61 -7.64 4.19
N ILE A 99 10.31 -8.94 4.25
CA ILE A 99 10.74 -9.84 5.33
C ILE A 99 12.13 -10.35 4.99
N SER A 100 13.11 -9.94 5.79
CA SER A 100 14.47 -10.47 5.71
C SER A 100 14.57 -11.93 6.11
N ASP A 101 15.63 -12.58 5.66
CA ASP A 101 15.87 -13.98 5.97
C ASP A 101 16.04 -14.20 7.48
N GLY A 102 15.49 -15.32 7.98
CA GLY A 102 15.44 -15.63 9.41
C GLY A 102 14.35 -14.89 10.20
N TRP A 103 13.61 -13.97 9.58
CA TRP A 103 12.49 -13.27 10.20
C TRP A 103 11.13 -13.76 9.68
N SER A 104 10.09 -13.57 10.50
CA SER A 104 8.69 -13.77 10.13
C SER A 104 7.90 -12.49 10.36
N ARG A 105 6.83 -12.30 9.59
CA ARG A 105 5.91 -11.19 9.78
C ARG A 105 4.88 -11.58 10.83
N VAL A 106 4.76 -10.76 11.86
CA VAL A 106 3.70 -10.87 12.88
C VAL A 106 2.77 -9.68 12.71
N LEU A 107 1.46 -9.90 12.71
CA LEU A 107 0.50 -8.80 12.65
C LEU A 107 0.57 -7.97 13.95
N GLY A 108 0.37 -6.66 13.83
CA GLY A 108 0.35 -5.78 15.00
C GLY A 108 -0.74 -6.15 16.02
N SER A 109 -1.86 -6.72 15.57
CA SER A 109 -2.92 -7.21 16.47
C SER A 109 -2.48 -8.44 17.27
N GLU A 110 -1.72 -9.35 16.65
CA GLU A 110 -1.16 -10.54 17.31
C GLU A 110 -0.14 -10.13 18.39
N LEU A 111 0.74 -9.18 18.10
CA LEU A 111 1.68 -8.62 19.09
C LEU A 111 0.98 -7.90 20.23
N ARG A 112 -0.08 -7.14 19.95
CA ARG A 112 -0.82 -6.42 21.01
C ARG A 112 -1.54 -7.38 21.94
N GLY A 113 -2.04 -8.49 21.43
CA GLY A 113 -2.64 -9.56 22.24
C GLY A 113 -1.67 -10.20 23.24
N THR A 114 -0.36 -10.17 22.96
CA THR A 114 0.65 -10.71 23.87
C THR A 114 1.21 -9.68 24.85
N VAL A 115 1.21 -8.40 24.49
CA VAL A 115 1.88 -7.33 25.28
C VAL A 115 0.91 -6.51 26.14
N VAL A 116 -0.33 -6.28 25.70
CA VAL A 116 -1.28 -5.39 26.39
C VAL A 116 -2.30 -6.23 27.17
N PRO A 117 -2.28 -6.19 28.52
CA PRO A 117 -3.29 -6.87 29.33
C PRO A 117 -4.70 -6.41 28.92
N ASN A 118 -5.61 -7.37 28.69
CA ASN A 118 -6.97 -7.12 28.23
C ASN A 118 -7.10 -6.49 26.83
N TYR A 119 -6.10 -6.66 25.96
CA TYR A 119 -6.26 -6.28 24.55
C TYR A 119 -7.44 -7.02 23.93
N GLN A 120 -8.47 -6.26 23.56
CA GLN A 120 -9.56 -6.78 22.74
C GLN A 120 -9.21 -6.48 21.30
N GLU A 121 -8.95 -7.54 20.52
CA GLU A 121 -8.83 -7.39 19.08
C GLU A 121 -10.14 -6.76 18.57
N GLY A 122 -10.01 -5.59 17.96
CA GLY A 122 -11.15 -4.87 17.44
C GLY A 122 -11.88 -5.76 16.45
N ARG A 123 -13.06 -6.27 16.81
CA ARG A 123 -13.97 -6.86 15.83
C ARG A 123 -14.13 -5.81 14.74
N LEU A 124 -13.68 -6.11 13.51
CA LEU A 124 -13.95 -5.27 12.35
C LEU A 124 -15.47 -5.15 12.26
N ASN A 125 -16.00 -4.06 12.82
CA ASN A 125 -17.41 -3.75 12.95
C ASN A 125 -18.21 -4.72 13.88
N PRO A 126 -18.25 -4.51 15.22
CA PRO A 126 -19.35 -5.07 16.00
C PRO A 126 -20.63 -4.45 15.42
N ARG A 127 -21.57 -5.27 14.93
CA ARG A 127 -22.84 -4.79 14.38
C ARG A 127 -23.43 -3.74 15.34
N GLY A 128 -23.56 -2.49 14.87
CA GLY A 128 -24.16 -1.41 15.64
C GLY A 128 -23.27 -0.23 16.02
N ARG A 129 -21.94 -0.25 15.77
CA ARG A 129 -21.13 0.96 15.98
C ARG A 129 -21.44 2.00 14.89
N PRO A 130 -21.87 3.23 15.21
CA PRO A 130 -22.06 4.29 14.23
C PRO A 130 -20.78 4.53 13.44
N LYS A 131 -20.88 4.69 12.11
CA LYS A 131 -19.72 5.05 11.27
C LYS A 131 -19.04 6.35 11.74
N SER A 132 -19.78 7.25 12.38
CA SER A 132 -19.27 8.49 12.97
C SER A 132 -18.29 8.28 14.13
N GLU A 133 -18.26 7.10 14.74
CA GLU A 133 -17.33 6.77 15.84
C GLU A 133 -16.04 6.10 15.36
N ILE A 134 -15.92 5.79 14.07
CA ILE A 134 -14.68 5.28 13.49
C ILE A 134 -13.89 6.49 12.98
N PRO A 135 -12.71 6.79 13.54
CA PRO A 135 -11.92 7.92 13.09
C PRO A 135 -11.57 7.76 11.61
N THR A 136 -11.58 8.87 10.87
CA THR A 136 -11.11 8.89 9.48
C THR A 136 -9.60 8.61 9.45
N LEU A 137 -9.04 8.26 8.29
CA LEU A 137 -7.59 8.08 8.15
C LEU A 137 -6.82 9.38 8.46
N VAL A 138 -7.39 10.53 8.09
CA VAL A 138 -6.82 11.85 8.42
C VAL A 138 -6.83 12.08 9.93
N ALA A 139 -7.96 11.81 10.60
CA ALA A 139 -8.05 11.93 12.06
C ALA A 139 -7.09 10.97 12.77
N THR A 140 -6.93 9.75 12.24
CA THR A 140 -5.99 8.76 12.76
C THR A 140 -4.54 9.22 12.60
N ALA A 141 -4.20 9.85 11.47
CA ALA A 141 -2.88 10.42 11.26
C ALA A 141 -2.59 11.60 12.20
N HIS A 142 -3.58 12.48 12.44
CA HIS A 142 -3.48 13.54 13.45
C HIS A 142 -3.23 12.97 14.86
N GLN A 143 -4.00 11.96 15.26
CA GLN A 143 -3.77 11.26 16.54
C GLN A 143 -2.37 10.67 16.62
N ALA A 144 -1.83 10.09 15.53
CA ALA A 144 -0.47 9.59 15.50
C ALA A 144 0.58 10.71 15.63
N LEU A 145 0.35 11.87 15.02
CA LEU A 145 1.20 13.06 15.15
C LEU A 145 1.15 13.68 16.56
N ASP A 146 0.03 13.53 17.27
CA ASP A 146 -0.13 13.92 18.68
C ASP A 146 0.60 12.99 19.65
N LEU A 147 0.74 11.72 19.30
CA LEU A 147 1.42 10.72 20.14
C LEU A 147 2.94 10.80 20.09
N VAL A 148 3.51 11.36 19.02
CA VAL A 148 4.96 11.48 18.86
C VAL A 148 5.49 12.80 19.42
N GLY A 149 6.77 12.82 19.79
CA GLY A 149 7.42 14.04 20.28
C GLY A 149 7.50 15.13 19.21
N GLU A 150 7.66 16.38 19.64
CA GLU A 150 7.66 17.57 18.75
C GLU A 150 8.67 17.47 17.59
N ARG A 151 9.86 16.89 17.86
CA ARG A 151 10.88 16.66 16.84
C ARG A 151 10.36 15.79 15.70
N ASP A 152 9.75 14.66 16.03
CA ASP A 152 9.29 13.68 15.04
C ASP A 152 8.04 14.19 14.33
N ARG A 153 7.17 14.93 15.04
CA ARG A 153 6.04 15.66 14.44
C ARG A 153 6.51 16.68 13.40
N ARG A 154 7.50 17.51 13.73
CA ARG A 154 8.10 18.49 12.80
C ARG A 154 8.76 17.80 11.61
N TYR A 155 9.42 16.67 11.85
CA TYR A 155 10.01 15.87 10.78
C TYR A 155 8.94 15.40 9.78
N TRP A 156 7.89 14.71 10.23
CA TRP A 156 6.87 14.17 9.33
C TRP A 156 6.03 15.25 8.63
N THR A 157 5.66 16.31 9.35
CA THR A 157 4.95 17.45 8.74
C THR A 157 5.83 18.24 7.77
N GLY A 158 7.15 18.32 8.03
CA GLY A 158 8.15 18.82 7.09
C GLY A 158 8.17 18.00 5.80
N ARG A 159 8.30 16.67 5.90
CA ARG A 159 8.27 15.76 4.75
C ARG A 159 6.98 15.89 3.93
N LEU A 160 5.82 16.01 4.58
CA LEU A 160 4.55 16.25 3.90
C LEU A 160 4.52 17.59 3.15
N ARG A 161 5.13 18.63 3.73
CA ARG A 161 5.23 19.95 3.11
C ARG A 161 6.19 19.95 1.92
N ASP A 162 7.29 19.21 2.01
CA ASP A 162 8.33 19.15 0.98
C ASP A 162 7.90 18.39 -0.28
N ILE A 163 6.81 17.61 -0.22
CA ILE A 163 6.23 16.99 -1.41
C ILE A 163 5.48 18.05 -2.20
N GLU A 164 5.97 18.33 -3.41
CA GLU A 164 5.37 19.31 -4.30
C GLU A 164 4.11 18.75 -4.98
N GLN A 165 3.18 19.64 -5.33
CA GLN A 165 1.95 19.26 -6.00
C GLN A 165 2.24 18.55 -7.34
N ASP A 166 3.20 19.06 -8.11
CA ASP A 166 3.61 18.48 -9.39
C ASP A 166 4.14 17.04 -9.23
N GLU A 167 4.79 16.71 -8.11
CA GLU A 167 5.26 15.34 -7.85
C GLU A 167 4.09 14.37 -7.61
N ILE A 168 3.04 14.83 -6.93
CA ILE A 168 1.81 14.06 -6.73
C ILE A 168 1.12 13.83 -8.08
N GLU A 169 0.99 14.89 -8.87
CA GLU A 169 0.38 14.81 -10.20
C GLU A 169 1.16 13.89 -11.12
N ASP A 170 2.50 14.01 -11.15
CA ASP A 170 3.37 13.14 -11.91
C ASP A 170 3.19 11.67 -11.53
N VAL A 171 3.14 11.34 -10.23
CA VAL A 171 2.93 9.96 -9.76
C VAL A 171 1.57 9.43 -10.22
N VAL A 172 0.49 10.17 -10.02
CA VAL A 172 -0.86 9.70 -10.36
C VAL A 172 -1.03 9.56 -11.87
N ARG A 173 -0.52 10.53 -12.65
CA ARG A 173 -0.62 10.54 -14.11
C ARG A 173 0.30 9.52 -14.79
N SER A 174 1.31 9.01 -14.08
CA SER A 174 2.18 7.92 -14.56
C SER A 174 1.52 6.53 -14.52
N ILE A 175 0.32 6.40 -13.93
CA ILE A 175 -0.40 5.14 -13.84
C ILE A 175 -1.03 4.81 -15.21
N PRO A 176 -0.65 3.69 -15.85
CA PRO A 176 -1.22 3.29 -17.13
C PRO A 176 -2.71 2.98 -16.99
N ARG A 177 -3.48 3.31 -18.04
CA ARG A 177 -4.93 3.02 -18.16
C ARG A 177 -5.80 3.72 -17.09
N LEU A 178 -5.24 4.64 -16.31
CA LEU A 178 -6.01 5.48 -15.40
C LEU A 178 -6.74 6.57 -16.20
N SER A 179 -8.06 6.70 -16.03
CA SER A 179 -8.82 7.73 -16.73
C SER A 179 -8.51 9.13 -16.18
N GLU A 180 -8.59 10.16 -17.03
CA GLU A 180 -8.38 11.55 -16.60
C GLU A 180 -9.34 11.98 -15.45
N PRO A 181 -10.65 11.64 -15.47
CA PRO A 181 -11.53 11.91 -14.34
C PRO A 181 -11.07 11.22 -13.04
N THR A 182 -10.62 9.96 -13.12
CA THR A 182 -10.11 9.22 -11.95
C THR A 182 -8.83 9.85 -11.41
N ALA A 183 -7.90 10.23 -12.30
CA ALA A 183 -6.67 10.92 -11.92
C ALA A 183 -6.95 12.23 -11.19
N LYS A 184 -7.81 13.09 -11.75
CA LYS A 184 -8.24 14.35 -11.11
C LYS A 184 -8.88 14.11 -9.74
N PHE A 185 -9.74 13.10 -9.62
CA PHE A 185 -10.35 12.74 -8.35
C PHE A 185 -9.30 12.35 -7.30
N ILE A 186 -8.36 11.45 -7.65
CA ILE A 186 -7.31 11.00 -6.73
C ILE A 186 -6.42 12.18 -6.30
N ILE A 187 -5.97 13.01 -7.25
CA ILE A 187 -5.17 14.20 -6.98
C ILE A 187 -5.90 15.13 -6.01
N GLY A 188 -7.19 15.40 -6.25
CA GLY A 188 -8.00 16.25 -5.37
C GLY A 188 -8.16 15.67 -3.96
N VAL A 189 -8.35 14.35 -3.83
CA VAL A 189 -8.43 13.69 -2.51
C VAL A 189 -7.10 13.80 -1.77
N LEU A 190 -5.97 13.57 -2.45
CA LEU A 190 -4.63 13.67 -1.85
C LEU A 190 -4.33 15.10 -1.39
N ASP A 191 -4.65 16.10 -2.21
CA ASP A 191 -4.48 17.50 -1.85
C ASP A 191 -5.35 17.90 -0.65
N ILE A 192 -6.63 17.52 -0.63
CA ILE A 192 -7.50 17.76 0.54
C ILE A 192 -6.91 17.11 1.79
N HIS A 193 -6.50 15.84 1.73
CA HIS A 193 -5.91 15.16 2.88
C HIS A 193 -4.60 15.82 3.34
N ARG A 194 -3.73 16.23 2.42
CA ARG A 194 -2.48 16.92 2.73
C ARG A 194 -2.76 18.26 3.43
N ARG A 195 -3.69 19.07 2.93
CA ARG A 195 -4.08 20.34 3.55
C ARG A 195 -4.61 20.14 4.96
N ARG A 196 -5.50 19.17 5.18
CA ARG A 196 -6.03 18.85 6.51
C ARG A 196 -4.96 18.44 7.51
N LEU A 197 -3.91 17.74 7.06
CA LEU A 197 -2.79 17.33 7.92
C LEU A 197 -1.82 18.47 8.22
N LEU A 198 -1.75 19.49 7.36
CA LEU A 198 -0.82 20.62 7.51
C LEU A 198 -1.44 21.84 8.19
N HIS A 199 -2.77 21.99 8.13
CA HIS A 199 -3.46 23.24 8.48
C HIS A 199 -4.65 23.09 9.45
N ASP A 200 -4.92 21.90 10.00
CA ASP A 200 -6.00 21.64 10.98
C ASP A 200 -7.44 22.07 10.56
N ASP A 201 -7.71 22.18 9.25
CA ASP A 201 -9.04 22.49 8.67
C ASP A 201 -9.94 21.26 8.44
#